data_AF-A0A382FU39-F1
#
_entry.id   AF-A0A382FU39-F1
#
_cell.length_a   1.000
_cell.length_b   1.000
_cell.length_c   1.000
_cell.angle_alpha   90.00
_cell.angle_beta   90.00
_cell.angle_gamma   90.00
#
_symmetry.space_group_name_H-M   'P 1'
#
loop_
_entity.id
_entity.type
_entity.pdbx_description
1 polymer ?
#
loop_
_entity_poly.entity_id
_entity_poly.type
_entity_poly.pdbx_seq_one_letter_code
_entity_poly.pdbx_strand_id
1 'polypeptide(L)' 'MKEAQIAIPKKGMETPLHAKVQIPGYGVMTRKQLQKSIQRFVNEVSKYVRMGDAEKAHSALYNRNVLKGFLETEIKHSGK' A
#
# COMPACT_ATOMS: atom_id res chain seq x y z
N MET A 1 27.04 -3.43 -8.75
CA MET A 1 26.10 -2.95 -7.71
C MET A 1 25.35 -4.15 -7.17
N LYS A 2 25.38 -4.43 -5.86
CA LYS A 2 24.54 -5.52 -5.28
C LYS A 2 23.08 -5.14 -5.51
N GLU A 3 22.34 -5.92 -6.29
CA GLU A 3 20.89 -5.75 -6.40
C GLU A 3 20.30 -5.77 -4.99
N ALA A 4 19.55 -4.73 -4.65
CA ALA A 4 18.91 -4.65 -3.34
C ALA A 4 17.93 -5.82 -3.21
N GLN A 5 18.23 -6.78 -2.33
CA GLN A 5 17.40 -7.95 -2.10
C GLN A 5 15.99 -7.52 -1.72
N ILE A 6 14.99 -8.17 -2.33
CA ILE A 6 13.59 -8.00 -1.98
C ILE A 6 13.38 -8.70 -0.63
N ALA A 7 12.76 -7.99 0.32
CA ALA A 7 12.44 -8.54 1.62
C ALA A 7 11.37 -9.62 1.53
N ILE A 8 11.56 -10.69 2.30
CA ILE A 8 10.61 -11.78 2.45
C ILE A 8 9.85 -11.55 3.77
N PRO A 9 8.51 -11.57 3.78
CA PRO A 9 7.74 -11.40 5.00
C PRO A 9 7.97 -12.58 5.97
N LYS A 10 8.03 -12.29 7.26
CA LYS A 10 8.17 -13.30 8.34
C LYS A 10 7.11 -13.07 9.40
N LYS A 11 6.40 -14.13 9.79
CA LYS A 11 5.38 -14.07 10.86
C LYS A 11 6.02 -13.61 12.17
N GLY A 12 5.38 -12.68 12.88
CA GLY A 12 5.88 -12.12 14.14
C GLY A 12 7.05 -11.13 13.98
N MET A 13 7.50 -10.86 12.76
CA MET A 13 8.58 -9.92 12.49
C MET A 13 8.17 -8.89 11.44
N GLU A 14 8.10 -7.64 11.88
CA GLU A 14 7.81 -6.52 11.01
C GLU A 14 8.98 -6.26 10.04
N THR A 15 8.67 -6.10 8.75
CA THR A 15 9.68 -5.79 7.72
C THR A 15 10.13 -4.33 7.86
N PRO A 16 11.45 -4.01 7.84
CA PRO A 16 11.91 -2.63 7.96
C PRO A 16 11.35 -1.70 6.89
N LEU A 17 11.04 -0.45 7.25
CA LEU A 17 10.43 0.53 6.34
C LEU A 17 11.26 0.83 5.08
N HIS A 18 12.59 0.76 5.18
CA HIS A 18 13.51 1.01 4.06
C HIS A 18 13.70 -0.22 3.16
N ALA A 19 13.21 -1.39 3.57
CA ALA A 19 13.34 -2.61 2.80
C ALA A 19 12.43 -2.58 1.56
N LYS A 20 12.92 -3.12 0.45
CA LYS A 20 12.15 -3.27 -0.79
C LYS A 20 11.20 -4.45 -0.65
N VAL A 21 9.95 -4.26 -1.05
CA VAL A 21 8.90 -5.28 -1.06
C VAL A 21 8.35 -5.43 -2.47
N GLN A 22 8.04 -6.66 -2.88
CA GLN A 22 7.37 -6.94 -4.14
C GLN A 22 5.86 -6.78 -3.94
N ILE A 23 5.23 -6.02 -4.82
CA ILE A 23 3.79 -5.87 -4.89
C ILE A 23 3.31 -6.64 -6.12
N PRO A 24 2.52 -7.71 -5.97
CA PRO A 24 2.01 -8.49 -7.09
C PRO A 24 1.24 -7.61 -8.09
N GLY A 25 1.63 -7.63 -9.36
CA GLY A 25 0.99 -6.86 -10.43
C GLY A 25 1.40 -5.38 -10.53
N TYR A 26 2.25 -4.86 -9.63
CA TYR A 26 2.61 -3.42 -9.60
C TYR A 26 4.11 -3.13 -9.52
N GLY A 27 4.94 -4.12 -9.15
CA GLY A 27 6.40 -3.99 -9.12
C GLY A 27 6.97 -3.86 -7.70
N VAL A 28 8.17 -3.30 -7.58
CA VAL A 28 8.93 -3.24 -6.33
C VAL A 28 9.02 -1.80 -5.82
N MET A 29 8.74 -1.59 -4.53
CA MET A 29 9.00 -0.33 -3.85
C MET A 29 9.41 -0.56 -2.39
N THR A 30 9.88 0.47 -1.70
CA THR A 30 10.13 0.37 -0.25
C THR A 30 8.83 0.24 0.52
N ARG A 31 8.84 -0.47 1.65
CA ARG A 31 7.66 -0.56 2.53
C ARG A 31 7.15 0.83 2.97
N LYS A 32 8.05 1.80 3.17
CA LYS A 32 7.70 3.21 3.42
C LYS A 32 6.91 3.84 2.27
N GLN A 33 7.31 3.59 1.02
CA GLN A 33 6.58 4.09 -0.16
C GLN A 33 5.21 3.42 -0.29
N LEU A 34 5.12 2.14 0.04
CA LEU A 34 3.85 1.41 0.09
C LEU A 34 2.88 2.05 1.10
N GLN A 35 3.31 2.24 2.36
CA GLN A 35 2.49 2.87 3.40
C GLN A 35 2.05 4.28 3.00
N LYS A 36 2.93 5.08 2.39
CA LYS A 36 2.57 6.41 1.86
C LYS A 36 1.51 6.33 0.75
N SER A 37 1.59 5.33 -0.13
CA SER A 37 0.61 5.15 -1.20
C SER A 37 -0.76 4.78 -0.66
N ILE A 38 -0.82 3.94 0.39
CA ILE A 38 -2.05 3.63 1.12
C ILE A 38 -2.60 4.90 1.77
N GLN A 39 -1.76 5.67 2.48
CA GLN A 39 -2.19 6.91 3.14
C GLN A 39 -2.75 7.94 2.14
N ARG A 40 -2.13 8.10 0.97
CA ARG A 40 -2.63 8.99 -0.08
C ARG A 40 -4.03 8.59 -0.53
N PHE A 41 -4.29 7.30 -0.66
CA PHE A 41 -5.62 6.84 -1.03
C PHE A 41 -6.68 7.17 0.02
N VAL A 42 -6.39 6.88 1.29
CA VAL A 42 -7.29 7.17 2.39
C VAL A 42 -7.59 8.66 2.45
N ASN A 43 -6.58 9.52 2.25
CA ASN A 43 -6.74 10.96 2.23
C ASN A 43 -7.60 11.45 1.07
N GLU A 44 -7.45 10.87 -0.12
CA GLU A 44 -8.25 11.19 -1.31
C GLU A 44 -9.73 10.86 -1.10
N VAL A 45 -10.04 9.65 -0.63
CA VAL A 45 -11.42 9.26 -0.31
C VAL A 45 -11.98 10.15 0.80
N SER A 46 -11.20 10.38 1.86
CA SER A 46 -11.62 11.24 2.99
C SER A 46 -11.92 12.67 2.55
N LYS A 47 -11.17 13.20 1.59
CA LYS A 47 -11.42 14.53 1.01
C LYS A 47 -12.80 14.57 0.35
N TYR A 48 -13.13 13.60 -0.50
CA TYR A 48 -14.43 13.57 -1.19
C TYR A 48 -15.60 13.40 -0.22
N VAL A 49 -15.45 12.53 0.78
CA VAL A 49 -16.46 12.35 1.83
C VAL A 49 -16.72 13.66 2.59
N ARG A 50 -15.67 14.37 3.01
CA ARG A 50 -15.82 15.66 3.73
C ARG A 50 -16.44 16.76 2.87
N MET A 51 -16.26 16.70 1.55
CA MET A 51 -16.86 17.64 0.60
C MET A 51 -18.33 17.29 0.27
N GLY A 52 -18.86 16.17 0.77
CA GLY A 52 -20.19 15.67 0.40
C GLY A 52 -20.27 15.10 -1.02
N ASP A 53 -19.13 14.87 -1.68
CA ASP A 53 -19.06 14.37 -3.06
C ASP A 53 -19.05 12.84 -3.07
N ALA A 54 -20.24 12.26 -2.88
CA ALA A 54 -20.43 10.81 -2.77
C ALA A 54 -20.06 10.07 -4.07
N GLU A 55 -20.30 10.69 -5.23
CA GLU A 55 -19.98 10.09 -6.53
C GLU A 55 -18.46 9.93 -6.70
N LYS A 56 -17.68 10.98 -6.43
CA LYS A 56 -16.21 10.86 -6.47
C LYS A 56 -15.67 9.92 -5.40
N ALA A 57 -16.25 9.89 -4.21
CA ALA A 57 -15.86 8.94 -3.17
C ALA A 57 -16.09 7.48 -3.63
N HIS A 58 -17.26 7.18 -4.21
CA HIS A 58 -17.57 5.85 -4.75
C HIS A 58 -16.65 5.47 -5.91
N SER A 59 -16.43 6.39 -6.86
CA SER A 59 -15.52 6.15 -7.99
C SER A 59 -14.09 5.88 -7.53
N ALA A 60 -13.60 6.64 -6.54
CA ALA A 60 -12.29 6.44 -5.93
C ALA A 60 -12.18 5.06 -5.25
N LEU A 61 -13.24 4.59 -4.58
CA LEU A 61 -13.28 3.26 -3.95
C LEU A 61 -13.38 2.11 -4.97
N TYR A 62 -14.17 2.28 -6.03
CA TYR A 62 -14.47 1.24 -7.01
C TYR A 62 -13.25 0.85 -7.86
N ASN A 63 -12.42 1.81 -8.25
CA ASN A 63 -11.37 1.59 -9.26
C ASN A 63 -10.00 1.12 -8.72
N ARG A 64 -9.90 0.52 -7.52
CA ARG A 64 -8.60 0.31 -6.86
C ARG A 64 -8.21 -1.14 -6.56
N ASN A 65 -8.12 -1.95 -7.61
CA ASN A 65 -7.36 -3.23 -7.57
C ASN A 65 -5.92 -3.03 -7.05
N VAL A 66 -5.35 -1.84 -7.26
CA VAL A 66 -4.02 -1.46 -6.75
C VAL A 66 -3.98 -1.35 -5.23
N LEU A 67 -5.03 -0.77 -4.62
CA LEU A 67 -5.09 -0.65 -3.18
C LEU A 67 -5.17 -2.02 -2.51
N LYS A 68 -5.95 -2.94 -3.08
CA LYS A 68 -6.04 -4.31 -2.58
C LYS A 68 -4.64 -4.95 -2.51
N GLY A 69 -3.89 -4.92 -3.60
CA GLY A 69 -2.52 -5.43 -3.63
C GLY A 69 -1.59 -4.74 -2.64
N PHE A 70 -1.75 -3.43 -2.44
CA PHE A 70 -0.99 -2.67 -1.45
C PHE A 70 -1.29 -3.12 -0.01
N LEU A 71 -2.57 -3.26 0.33
CA LEU A 71 -3.01 -3.68 1.67
C LEU A 71 -2.58 -5.12 1.96
N GLU A 72 -2.78 -6.04 1.03
CA GLU A 72 -2.36 -7.45 1.19
C GLU A 72 -0.85 -7.57 1.39
N THR A 73 -0.06 -6.77 0.64
CA THR A 73 1.40 -6.73 0.80
C THR A 73 1.77 -6.16 2.17
N GLU A 74 1.16 -5.04 2.57
CA GLU A 74 1.45 -4.42 3.87
C GLU A 74 1.09 -5.33 5.04
N ILE A 75 -0.03 -6.05 4.98
CA ILE A 75 -0.44 -7.03 6.00
C ILE A 75 0.64 -8.11 6.16
N LYS A 76 1.07 -8.73 5.05
CA LYS A 76 2.13 -9.76 5.08
C LYS A 76 3.44 -9.24 5.70
N HIS A 77 3.79 -7.99 5.42
CA HIS A 77 5.03 -7.36 5.89
C HIS A 77 4.92 -6.69 7.27
N SER A 78 3.72 -6.60 7.84
CA SER A 78 3.49 -5.97 9.16
C SER A 78 3.91 -6.85 10.34
N GLY A 79 4.18 -8.13 10.11
CA GLY A 79 4.50 -9.09 11.16
C GLY A 79 3.28 -9.59 11.95
N LYS A 80 2.07 -9.12 11.62
CA LYS A 80 0.79 -9.58 12.19
C LYS A 80 0.32 -10.89 11.57
#